data_AF-A0A9P3BQM0-F1
#
_entry.id   AF-A0A9P3BQM0-F1
#
_cell.length_a   1.000
_cell.length_b   1.000
_cell.length_c   1.000
_cell.angle_alpha   90.00
_cell.angle_beta   90.00
_cell.angle_gamma   90.00
#
_symmetry.space_group_name_H-M   'P 1'
#
loop_
_entity.id
_entity.type
_entity.pdbx_description
1 polymer ?
#
loop_
_entity_poly.entity_id
_entity_poly.type
_entity_poly.pdbx_seq_one_letter_code
_entity_poly.pdbx_strand_id
1 'polypeptide(L)'
;MATKLVPEIIIQILKNFDTVEEVVVCASSCRRFHDVWLCHAPQIIWTIGQKQILAFDDALMAVRATEIVLESFQKEELPPDPFPLSALSGAVRKPSRREFQQVRDFEHLAECAEQIYVEDEEQLKDEIQHDQPDGTALWVLWRARFHSSVYRVLLAGAVLYRAYQEPMYLAANWGLPNFLEKYVEALASDDMSSEPVGGDELDYLMTFAPYNLGESGGIHDSFKALAEFLVQQGKKRAHQQKLHVQTTAILPTFAAPQGLSDSEAAVLFIELSQLLFASEVLVGIQDRQSPIIVNGNGSEEHGRTCFAPDLLYKPARTTPVVLFGTFFPEYISTPAAAADAVDSHLVATPISRTSQTRSGVGFQHIYQFLYDLHRMAGRDNEFSSQDPAPYPHHKFFEYMFKEYLGLRFVDSEFDCHYDLFRGDGSIFAERGDLLIASEFTETSDMTALAALFEPVASTTGKS
;
A
#
# COMPACT_ATOMS: atom_id res chain seq x y z
N MET A 1 4.62 -25.60 -41.99
CA MET A 1 5.03 -26.28 -40.75
C MET A 1 4.03 -26.03 -39.61
N ALA A 2 3.63 -24.77 -39.37
CA ALA A 2 2.70 -24.38 -38.29
C ALA A 2 1.31 -25.05 -38.31
N THR A 3 0.76 -25.39 -39.49
CA THR A 3 -0.56 -26.02 -39.62
C THR A 3 -0.64 -27.46 -39.11
N LYS A 4 0.50 -28.11 -38.83
CA LYS A 4 0.57 -29.49 -38.33
C LYS A 4 0.89 -29.59 -36.83
N LEU A 5 1.17 -28.47 -36.16
CA LEU A 5 1.47 -28.47 -34.72
C LEU A 5 0.19 -28.61 -33.91
N VAL A 6 0.24 -29.44 -32.87
CA VAL A 6 -0.83 -29.58 -31.89
C VAL A 6 -0.89 -28.33 -30.99
N PRO A 7 -2.08 -27.93 -30.48
CA PRO A 7 -2.24 -26.73 -29.65
C PRO A 7 -1.24 -26.64 -28.49
N GLU A 8 -0.93 -27.77 -27.86
CA GLU A 8 -0.05 -27.84 -26.69
C GLU A 8 1.37 -27.39 -27.02
N ILE A 9 1.89 -27.79 -28.19
CA ILE A 9 3.21 -27.35 -28.67
C ILE A 9 3.18 -25.85 -28.97
N ILE A 10 2.09 -25.36 -29.57
CA ILE A 10 1.93 -23.93 -29.86
C ILE A 10 1.90 -23.12 -28.56
N ILE A 11 1.17 -23.58 -27.54
CA ILE A 11 1.13 -22.93 -26.22
C ILE A 11 2.54 -22.88 -25.60
N GLN A 12 3.31 -23.97 -25.67
CA GLN A 12 4.69 -23.97 -25.14
C GLN A 12 5.61 -23.03 -25.92
N ILE A 13 5.49 -22.99 -27.25
CA ILE A 13 6.21 -22.00 -28.08
C ILE A 13 5.84 -20.59 -27.63
N LEU A 14 4.56 -20.29 -27.49
CA LEU A 14 4.09 -18.96 -27.09
C LEU A 14 4.54 -18.59 -25.67
N LYS A 15 4.62 -19.54 -24.73
CA LYS A 15 5.11 -19.30 -23.36
C LYS A 15 6.62 -19.04 -23.25
N ASN A 16 7.38 -19.37 -24.29
CA ASN A 16 8.82 -19.18 -24.32
C ASN A 16 9.25 -17.79 -24.79
N PHE A 17 8.32 -16.95 -25.27
CA PHE A 17 8.61 -15.54 -25.51
C PHE A 17 8.81 -14.79 -24.19
N ASP A 18 9.50 -13.66 -24.29
CA ASP A 18 9.82 -12.81 -23.14
C ASP A 18 8.74 -11.74 -22.92
N THR A 19 8.03 -11.35 -23.99
CA THR A 19 6.97 -10.32 -23.93
C THR A 19 5.66 -10.77 -24.58
N VAL A 20 4.54 -10.17 -24.14
CA VAL A 20 3.23 -10.42 -24.75
C VAL A 20 3.15 -9.84 -26.16
N GLU A 21 3.86 -8.75 -26.43
CA GLU A 21 3.97 -8.14 -27.76
C GLU A 21 4.55 -9.12 -28.79
N GLU A 22 5.63 -9.83 -28.45
CA GLU A 22 6.20 -10.89 -29.29
C GLU A 22 5.22 -12.03 -29.53
N VAL A 23 4.46 -12.42 -28.49
CA VAL A 23 3.39 -13.41 -28.64
C VAL A 23 2.34 -12.93 -29.62
N VAL A 24 1.91 -11.67 -29.54
CA VAL A 24 0.90 -11.11 -30.45
C VAL A 24 1.42 -11.06 -31.89
N VAL A 25 2.68 -10.67 -32.10
CA VAL A 25 3.33 -10.70 -33.43
C VAL A 25 3.38 -12.14 -33.96
N CYS A 26 3.85 -13.10 -33.16
CA CYS A 26 3.91 -14.51 -33.52
C CYS A 26 2.51 -15.08 -33.81
N ALA A 27 1.55 -14.79 -32.94
CA ALA A 27 0.17 -15.24 -33.07
C ALA A 27 -0.49 -14.70 -34.33
N SER A 28 -0.13 -13.48 -34.74
CA SER A 28 -0.67 -12.84 -35.94
C SER A 28 -0.09 -13.39 -37.25
N SER A 29 1.00 -14.17 -37.20
CA SER A 29 1.65 -14.74 -38.38
C SER A 29 0.81 -15.80 -39.10
N CYS A 30 -0.06 -16.52 -38.39
CA CYS A 30 -0.97 -17.48 -39.00
C CYS A 30 -2.22 -17.72 -38.17
N ARG A 31 -3.33 -18.07 -38.85
CA ARG A 31 -4.64 -18.34 -38.22
C ARG A 31 -4.57 -19.37 -37.09
N ARG A 32 -3.77 -20.43 -37.26
CA ARG A 32 -3.68 -21.50 -36.23
C ARG A 32 -3.08 -20.99 -34.92
N PHE A 33 -2.02 -20.19 -34.98
CA PHE A 33 -1.43 -19.60 -33.78
C PHE A 33 -2.36 -18.55 -33.18
N HIS A 34 -3.01 -17.75 -34.03
CA HIS A 34 -4.02 -16.78 -33.59
C HIS A 34 -5.16 -17.46 -32.80
N ASP A 35 -5.74 -18.53 -33.33
CA ASP A 35 -6.83 -19.27 -32.69
C ASP A 35 -6.38 -19.84 -31.33
N VAL A 36 -5.18 -20.43 -31.25
CA VAL A 36 -4.62 -20.94 -29.99
C VAL A 36 -4.38 -19.81 -28.99
N TRP A 37 -3.83 -18.68 -29.43
CA TRP A 37 -3.66 -17.49 -28.61
C TRP A 37 -5.00 -16.96 -28.07
N LEU A 38 -6.05 -16.90 -28.89
CA LEU A 38 -7.39 -16.49 -28.44
C LEU A 38 -7.94 -17.43 -27.34
N CYS A 39 -7.82 -18.74 -27.52
CA CYS A 39 -8.34 -19.72 -26.58
C CYS A 39 -7.52 -19.86 -25.29
N HIS A 40 -6.20 -19.61 -25.34
CA HIS A 40 -5.28 -19.89 -24.24
C HIS A 40 -4.56 -18.64 -23.69
N ALA A 41 -4.97 -17.44 -24.10
CA ALA A 41 -4.36 -16.17 -23.66
C ALA A 41 -4.16 -16.10 -22.15
N PRO A 42 -5.13 -16.43 -21.27
CA PRO A 42 -4.91 -16.30 -19.83
C PRO A 42 -3.72 -17.09 -19.28
N GLN A 43 -3.50 -18.31 -19.80
CA GLN A 43 -2.38 -19.15 -19.36
C GLN A 43 -1.03 -18.65 -19.90
N ILE A 44 -1.03 -18.13 -21.13
CA ILE A 44 0.17 -17.59 -21.77
C ILE A 44 0.55 -16.27 -21.11
N ILE A 45 -0.40 -15.35 -20.96
CA ILE A 45 -0.24 -14.07 -20.24
C ILE A 45 0.26 -14.30 -18.83
N TRP A 46 -0.32 -15.24 -18.07
CA TRP A 46 0.17 -15.55 -16.72
C TRP A 46 1.66 -15.93 -16.72
N THR A 47 2.08 -16.75 -17.68
CA THR A 47 3.47 -17.23 -17.73
C THR A 47 4.44 -16.11 -18.12
N ILE A 48 4.05 -15.27 -19.08
CA ILE A 48 4.91 -14.21 -19.62
C ILE A 48 4.89 -12.99 -18.70
N GLY A 49 3.73 -12.60 -18.17
CA GLY A 49 3.60 -11.50 -17.22
C GLY A 49 4.49 -11.70 -16.00
N GLN A 50 4.60 -12.92 -15.48
CA GLN A 50 5.52 -13.25 -14.38
C GLN A 50 7.01 -13.09 -14.72
N LYS A 51 7.38 -13.08 -16.01
CA LYS A 51 8.75 -12.82 -16.48
C LYS A 51 8.98 -11.34 -16.82
N GLN A 52 7.99 -10.74 -17.46
CA GLN A 52 8.07 -9.39 -18.03
C GLN A 52 7.89 -8.30 -16.96
N ILE A 53 6.98 -8.51 -16.01
CA ILE A 53 6.52 -7.48 -15.06
C ILE A 53 7.01 -7.85 -13.65
N LEU A 54 7.71 -6.92 -13.00
CA LEU A 54 8.14 -7.09 -11.63
C LEU A 54 6.93 -7.29 -10.72
N ALA A 55 6.99 -8.28 -9.82
CA ALA A 55 5.91 -8.59 -8.88
C ALA A 55 4.50 -8.71 -9.52
N PHE A 56 4.42 -9.28 -10.74
CA PHE A 56 3.18 -9.38 -11.52
C PHE A 56 1.93 -9.86 -10.77
N ASP A 57 2.06 -10.84 -9.86
CA ASP A 57 0.90 -11.32 -9.10
C ASP A 57 0.38 -10.27 -8.11
N ASP A 58 1.27 -9.50 -7.47
CA ASP A 58 0.88 -8.41 -6.56
C ASP A 58 0.18 -7.30 -7.35
N ALA A 59 0.69 -6.93 -8.53
CA ALA A 59 0.04 -5.97 -9.43
C ALA A 59 -1.35 -6.45 -9.86
N LEU A 60 -1.49 -7.72 -10.25
CA LEU A 60 -2.77 -8.30 -10.64
C LEU A 60 -3.77 -8.33 -9.48
N MET A 61 -3.32 -8.64 -8.26
CA MET A 61 -4.17 -8.62 -7.08
C MET A 61 -4.64 -7.19 -6.77
N ALA A 62 -3.75 -6.20 -6.86
CA ALA A 62 -4.09 -4.80 -6.68
C ALA A 62 -5.13 -4.33 -7.71
N VAL A 63 -4.91 -4.60 -9.00
CA VAL A 63 -5.89 -4.31 -10.09
C VAL A 63 -7.26 -4.90 -9.78
N ARG A 64 -7.32 -6.17 -9.38
CA ARG A 64 -8.59 -6.84 -9.08
C ARG A 64 -9.28 -6.27 -7.84
N ALA A 65 -8.52 -5.95 -6.80
CA ALA A 65 -9.07 -5.33 -5.61
C ALA A 65 -9.61 -3.93 -5.92
N THR A 66 -8.88 -3.13 -6.69
CA THR A 66 -9.34 -1.81 -7.16
C THR A 66 -10.61 -1.92 -7.99
N GLU A 67 -10.70 -2.86 -8.95
CA GLU A 67 -11.91 -3.03 -9.76
C GLU A 67 -13.14 -3.38 -8.89
N ILE A 68 -12.98 -4.21 -7.85
CA ILE A 68 -14.06 -4.52 -6.90
C ILE A 68 -14.55 -3.23 -6.21
N VAL A 69 -13.65 -2.39 -5.73
CA VAL A 69 -14.01 -1.12 -5.10
C VAL A 69 -14.68 -0.18 -6.10
N LEU A 70 -14.16 -0.06 -7.31
CA LEU A 70 -14.74 0.78 -8.36
C LEU A 70 -16.16 0.34 -8.74
N GLU A 71 -16.39 -0.97 -8.89
CA GLU A 71 -17.72 -1.52 -9.18
C GLU A 71 -18.72 -1.22 -8.05
N SER A 72 -18.30 -1.40 -6.78
CA SER A 72 -19.13 -1.07 -5.61
C SER A 72 -19.39 0.44 -5.50
N PHE A 73 -18.37 1.26 -5.72
CA PHE A 73 -18.45 2.72 -5.71
C PHE A 73 -19.44 3.24 -6.77
N GLN A 74 -19.43 2.66 -7.96
CA GLN A 74 -20.39 2.99 -9.03
C GLN A 74 -21.82 2.57 -8.69
N LYS A 75 -22.01 1.50 -7.90
CA LYS A 75 -23.32 1.01 -7.44
C LYS A 75 -23.84 1.70 -6.18
N GLU A 76 -23.07 2.64 -5.63
CA GLU A 76 -23.32 3.27 -4.32
C GLU A 76 -23.38 2.29 -3.14
N GLU A 77 -22.57 1.24 -3.20
CA GLU A 77 -22.49 0.18 -2.20
C GLU A 77 -21.08 0.11 -1.60
N LEU A 78 -20.97 -0.47 -0.40
CA LEU A 78 -19.67 -0.86 0.14
C LEU A 78 -19.16 -2.13 -0.57
N PRO A 79 -17.84 -2.32 -0.67
CA PRO A 79 -17.27 -3.59 -1.12
C PRO A 79 -17.75 -4.79 -0.28
N PRO A 80 -17.66 -6.02 -0.82
CA PRO A 80 -18.05 -7.22 -0.10
C PRO A 80 -17.33 -7.37 1.25
N ASP A 81 -18.05 -7.87 2.24
CA ASP A 81 -17.49 -8.28 3.54
C ASP A 81 -17.91 -9.75 3.80
N PRO A 82 -16.96 -10.69 3.89
CA PRO A 82 -15.51 -10.49 3.80
C PRO A 82 -15.03 -10.15 2.37
N PHE A 83 -13.93 -9.40 2.27
CA PHE A 83 -13.28 -9.09 0.99
C PHE A 83 -12.70 -10.37 0.35
N PRO A 84 -12.88 -10.62 -0.96
CA PRO A 84 -12.54 -11.91 -1.58
C PRO A 84 -11.03 -12.08 -1.91
N LEU A 85 -10.15 -11.86 -0.93
CA LEU A 85 -8.68 -11.90 -1.06
C LEU A 85 -8.16 -13.19 -1.70
N SER A 86 -8.71 -14.35 -1.32
CA SER A 86 -8.28 -15.65 -1.82
C SER A 86 -8.48 -15.84 -3.32
N ALA A 87 -9.36 -15.06 -3.96
CA ALA A 87 -9.66 -15.15 -5.39
C ALA A 87 -8.84 -14.19 -6.25
N LEU A 88 -8.08 -13.27 -5.65
CA LEU A 88 -7.39 -12.21 -6.38
C LEU A 88 -6.14 -12.70 -7.13
N SER A 89 -5.42 -13.69 -6.59
CA SER A 89 -4.17 -14.16 -7.21
C SER A 89 -4.40 -14.79 -8.59
N GLY A 90 -3.46 -14.56 -9.49
CA GLY A 90 -3.43 -15.23 -10.79
C GLY A 90 -3.07 -16.71 -10.70
N ALA A 91 -2.60 -17.20 -9.55
CA ALA A 91 -2.50 -18.61 -9.26
C ALA A 91 -3.88 -19.30 -9.23
N VAL A 92 -4.90 -18.60 -8.72
CA VAL A 92 -6.28 -19.08 -8.60
C VAL A 92 -7.08 -18.80 -9.87
N ARG A 93 -7.06 -17.56 -10.35
CA ARG A 93 -7.76 -17.14 -11.57
C ARG A 93 -6.79 -16.49 -12.54
N LYS A 94 -6.47 -17.15 -13.65
CA LYS A 94 -5.54 -16.60 -14.66
C LYS A 94 -6.05 -15.26 -15.23
N PRO A 95 -5.16 -14.30 -15.53
CA PRO A 95 -5.53 -12.95 -15.95
C PRO A 95 -6.18 -12.96 -17.34
N SER A 96 -7.22 -12.14 -17.51
CA SER A 96 -7.74 -11.80 -18.83
C SER A 96 -6.82 -10.79 -19.54
N ARG A 97 -7.07 -10.54 -20.83
CA ARG A 97 -6.35 -9.49 -21.58
C ARG A 97 -6.60 -8.09 -21.03
N ARG A 98 -7.83 -7.84 -20.58
CA ARG A 98 -8.20 -6.55 -19.96
C ARG A 98 -7.43 -6.35 -18.65
N GLU A 99 -7.41 -7.38 -17.81
CA GLU A 99 -6.65 -7.34 -16.55
C GLU A 99 -5.15 -7.14 -16.83
N PHE A 100 -4.60 -7.79 -17.86
CA PHE A 100 -3.20 -7.59 -18.24
C PHE A 100 -2.91 -6.14 -18.66
N GLN A 101 -3.80 -5.50 -19.41
CA GLN A 101 -3.65 -4.08 -19.75
C GLN A 101 -3.65 -3.20 -18.51
N GLN A 102 -4.57 -3.43 -17.57
CA GLN A 102 -4.61 -2.71 -16.30
C GLN A 102 -3.34 -2.95 -15.46
N VAL A 103 -2.78 -4.17 -15.50
CA VAL A 103 -1.49 -4.47 -14.85
C VAL A 103 -0.35 -3.68 -15.50
N ARG A 104 -0.35 -3.51 -16.83
CA ARG A 104 0.64 -2.64 -17.52
C ARG A 104 0.50 -1.17 -17.12
N ASP A 105 -0.72 -0.72 -16.82
CA ASP A 105 -0.96 0.64 -16.33
C ASP A 105 -0.45 0.81 -14.88
N PHE A 106 -0.57 -0.22 -14.04
CA PHE A 106 0.01 -0.27 -12.69
C PHE A 106 1.54 -0.39 -12.72
N GLU A 107 2.09 -1.20 -13.63
CA GLU A 107 3.53 -1.30 -13.86
C GLU A 107 4.12 0.05 -14.25
N HIS A 108 3.51 0.74 -15.22
CA HIS A 108 3.94 2.07 -15.63
C HIS A 108 3.88 3.08 -14.48
N LEU A 109 2.85 3.02 -13.62
CA LEU A 109 2.76 3.84 -12.42
C LEU A 109 3.92 3.55 -11.45
N ALA A 110 4.23 2.28 -11.20
CA ALA A 110 5.33 1.89 -10.32
C ALA A 110 6.69 2.26 -10.90
N GLU A 111 6.88 2.18 -12.22
CA GLU A 111 8.08 2.67 -12.91
C GLU A 111 8.24 4.19 -12.76
N CYS A 112 7.17 4.97 -12.89
CA CYS A 112 7.24 6.42 -12.68
C CYS A 112 7.60 6.75 -11.23
N ALA A 113 6.97 6.08 -10.26
CA ALA A 113 7.30 6.24 -8.85
C ALA A 113 8.76 5.84 -8.54
N GLU A 114 9.25 4.78 -9.17
CA GLU A 114 10.66 4.37 -9.07
C GLU A 114 11.59 5.47 -9.60
N GLN A 115 11.29 6.06 -10.77
CA GLN A 115 12.13 7.12 -11.34
C GLN A 115 12.19 8.35 -10.43
N ILE A 116 11.03 8.80 -9.92
CA ILE A 116 10.96 9.96 -9.01
C ILE A 116 11.77 9.67 -7.74
N TYR A 117 11.58 8.50 -7.13
CA TYR A 117 12.27 8.14 -5.90
C TYR A 117 13.79 8.04 -6.06
N VAL A 118 14.26 7.43 -7.16
CA VAL A 118 15.69 7.23 -7.41
C VAL A 118 16.40 8.53 -7.77
N GLU A 119 15.71 9.48 -8.40
CA GLU A 119 16.29 10.81 -8.66
C GLU A 119 16.41 11.61 -7.35
N ASP A 120 15.37 11.60 -6.51
CA ASP A 120 15.40 12.27 -5.20
C ASP A 120 16.53 11.72 -4.30
N GLU A 121 16.86 10.43 -4.46
CA GLU A 121 17.92 9.73 -3.74
C GLU A 121 19.15 9.47 -4.65
N GLU A 122 19.76 10.55 -5.16
CA GLU A 122 20.81 10.55 -6.22
C GLU A 122 21.95 9.51 -6.04
N GLN A 123 22.22 9.04 -4.81
CA GLN A 123 23.29 8.09 -4.50
C GLN A 123 22.81 6.64 -4.30
N LEU A 124 21.53 6.40 -4.07
CA LEU A 124 21.01 5.09 -3.65
C LEU A 124 21.36 3.97 -4.64
N LYS A 125 21.15 4.22 -5.93
CA LYS A 125 21.44 3.23 -6.97
C LYS A 125 22.94 2.95 -7.06
N ASP A 126 23.76 3.98 -6.98
CA ASP A 126 25.21 3.84 -7.07
C ASP A 126 25.76 3.11 -5.85
N GLU A 127 25.28 3.42 -4.64
CA GLU A 127 25.61 2.70 -3.40
C GLU A 127 25.24 1.21 -3.48
N ILE A 128 24.03 0.89 -3.96
CA ILE A 128 23.61 -0.51 -4.07
C ILE A 128 24.45 -1.25 -5.12
N GLN A 129 24.73 -0.62 -6.27
CA GLN A 129 25.38 -1.30 -7.40
C GLN A 129 26.89 -1.43 -7.28
N HIS A 130 27.58 -0.41 -6.75
CA HIS A 130 29.04 -0.30 -6.81
C HIS A 130 29.73 -0.66 -5.50
N ASP A 131 29.08 -0.48 -4.36
CA ASP A 131 29.73 -0.68 -3.05
C ASP A 131 29.66 -2.14 -2.57
N GLN A 132 28.97 -3.02 -3.30
CA GLN A 132 28.75 -4.41 -2.91
C GLN A 132 29.16 -5.41 -4.01
N PRO A 133 29.75 -6.57 -3.64
CA PRO A 133 30.21 -7.58 -4.61
C PRO A 133 29.07 -8.17 -5.47
N ASP A 134 27.82 -8.13 -4.97
CA ASP A 134 26.61 -8.60 -5.66
C ASP A 134 25.65 -7.44 -6.05
N GLY A 135 26.16 -6.20 -6.14
CA GLY A 135 25.33 -4.99 -6.25
C GLY A 135 24.32 -4.97 -7.40
N THR A 136 24.65 -5.56 -8.56
CA THR A 136 23.69 -5.69 -9.67
C THR A 136 22.49 -6.58 -9.32
N ALA A 137 22.72 -7.69 -8.60
CA ALA A 137 21.65 -8.59 -8.18
C ALA A 137 20.80 -7.95 -7.05
N LEU A 138 21.45 -7.24 -6.14
CA LEU A 138 20.77 -6.46 -5.08
C LEU A 138 19.89 -5.37 -5.68
N TRP A 139 20.34 -4.68 -6.74
CA TRP A 139 19.52 -3.69 -7.43
C TRP A 139 18.29 -4.30 -8.09
N VAL A 140 18.42 -5.47 -8.75
CA VAL A 140 17.26 -6.18 -9.31
C VAL A 140 16.27 -6.57 -8.21
N LEU A 141 16.77 -7.03 -7.06
CA LEU A 141 15.95 -7.37 -5.91
C LEU A 141 15.25 -6.15 -5.31
N TRP A 142 15.98 -5.03 -5.17
CA TRP A 142 15.47 -3.74 -4.72
C TRP A 142 14.29 -3.30 -5.58
N ARG A 143 14.46 -3.27 -6.92
CA ARG A 143 13.39 -2.87 -7.85
C ARG A 143 12.16 -3.76 -7.70
N ALA A 144 12.36 -5.07 -7.63
CA ALA A 144 11.27 -6.02 -7.50
C ALA A 144 10.47 -5.82 -6.20
N ARG A 145 11.14 -5.50 -5.09
CA ARG A 145 10.50 -5.26 -3.78
C ARG A 145 9.86 -3.89 -3.68
N PHE A 146 10.47 -2.86 -4.26
CA PHE A 146 9.87 -1.53 -4.36
C PHE A 146 8.54 -1.61 -5.13
N HIS A 147 8.55 -2.19 -6.33
CA HIS A 147 7.34 -2.40 -7.15
C HIS A 147 6.29 -3.24 -6.41
N SER A 148 6.70 -4.37 -5.81
CA SER A 148 5.82 -5.20 -4.98
C SER A 148 5.15 -4.38 -3.86
N SER A 149 5.90 -3.51 -3.20
CA SER A 149 5.39 -2.69 -2.10
C SER A 149 4.44 -1.60 -2.59
N VAL A 150 4.72 -0.95 -3.72
CA VAL A 150 3.77 -0.05 -4.40
C VAL A 150 2.45 -0.77 -4.66
N TYR A 151 2.47 -1.98 -5.26
CA TYR A 151 1.23 -2.72 -5.51
C TYR A 151 0.52 -3.13 -4.22
N ARG A 152 1.25 -3.45 -3.15
CA ARG A 152 0.65 -3.77 -1.86
C ARG A 152 0.03 -2.56 -1.17
N VAL A 153 0.57 -1.35 -1.35
CA VAL A 153 -0.10 -0.10 -0.92
C VAL A 153 -1.46 0.02 -1.62
N LEU A 154 -1.51 -0.19 -2.94
CA LEU A 154 -2.74 -0.14 -3.71
C LEU A 154 -3.73 -1.24 -3.31
N LEU A 155 -3.24 -2.46 -3.10
CA LEU A 155 -4.04 -3.59 -2.63
C LEU A 155 -4.62 -3.33 -1.23
N ALA A 156 -3.80 -2.90 -0.28
CA ALA A 156 -4.21 -2.63 1.09
C ALA A 156 -5.23 -1.50 1.15
N GLY A 157 -5.04 -0.43 0.38
CA GLY A 157 -6.01 0.66 0.24
C GLY A 157 -7.37 0.18 -0.26
N ALA A 158 -7.39 -0.65 -1.30
CA ALA A 158 -8.63 -1.21 -1.83
C ALA A 158 -9.33 -2.18 -0.86
N VAL A 159 -8.57 -3.07 -0.20
CA VAL A 159 -9.12 -4.07 0.71
C VAL A 159 -9.67 -3.43 1.98
N LEU A 160 -8.98 -2.44 2.53
CA LEU A 160 -9.38 -1.74 3.75
C LEU A 160 -10.35 -0.60 3.49
N TYR A 161 -10.67 -0.29 2.23
CA TYR A 161 -11.65 0.74 1.86
C TYR A 161 -12.91 0.67 2.72
N ARG A 162 -13.51 -0.52 2.86
CA ARG A 162 -14.73 -0.69 3.64
C ARG A 162 -14.52 -0.36 5.12
N ALA A 163 -13.42 -0.81 5.72
CA ALA A 163 -13.17 -0.59 7.15
C ALA A 163 -13.19 0.91 7.52
N TYR A 164 -12.70 1.76 6.62
CA TYR A 164 -12.67 3.22 6.81
C TYR A 164 -13.91 3.94 6.28
N GLN A 165 -14.59 3.42 5.26
CA GLN A 165 -15.76 4.08 4.66
C GLN A 165 -17.09 3.66 5.30
N GLU A 166 -17.16 2.49 5.91
CA GLU A 166 -18.38 1.96 6.54
C GLU A 166 -18.94 2.86 7.66
N PRO A 167 -18.12 3.48 8.54
CA PRO A 167 -18.64 4.40 9.55
C PRO A 167 -19.31 5.62 8.92
N MET A 168 -18.76 6.13 7.81
CA MET A 168 -19.35 7.25 7.08
C MET A 168 -20.65 6.83 6.38
N TYR A 169 -20.66 5.63 5.82
CA TYR A 169 -21.81 5.04 5.13
C TYR A 169 -23.01 4.73 6.05
N LEU A 170 -22.75 4.38 7.32
CA LEU A 170 -23.76 3.95 8.28
C LEU A 170 -24.20 5.05 9.26
N ALA A 171 -23.51 6.20 9.31
CA ALA A 171 -23.76 7.25 10.30
C ALA A 171 -25.23 7.69 10.38
N ALA A 172 -25.87 7.93 9.22
CA ALA A 172 -27.28 8.32 9.17
C ALA A 172 -28.22 7.24 9.74
N ASN A 173 -27.92 5.96 9.52
CA ASN A 173 -28.70 4.84 10.06
C ASN A 173 -28.52 4.67 11.57
N TRP A 174 -27.41 5.17 12.12
CA TRP A 174 -27.14 5.18 13.56
C TRP A 174 -27.83 6.35 14.28
N GLY A 175 -28.45 7.29 13.56
CA GLY A 175 -29.08 8.47 14.13
C GLY A 175 -28.24 9.75 14.03
N LEU A 176 -27.19 9.74 13.21
CA LEU A 176 -26.32 10.90 12.93
C LEU A 176 -26.51 11.41 11.48
N PRO A 177 -27.71 11.88 11.07
CA PRO A 177 -28.03 12.14 9.66
C PRO A 177 -27.23 13.28 9.01
N ASN A 178 -26.80 14.27 9.78
CA ASN A 178 -26.10 15.46 9.28
C ASN A 178 -24.61 15.47 9.65
N PHE A 179 -24.08 14.38 10.18
CA PHE A 179 -22.70 14.32 10.68
C PHE A 179 -21.68 14.72 9.62
N LEU A 180 -21.74 14.09 8.44
CA LEU A 180 -20.79 14.36 7.36
C LEU A 180 -20.97 15.75 6.75
N GLU A 181 -22.21 16.23 6.65
CA GLU A 181 -22.50 17.57 6.16
C GLU A 181 -21.93 18.64 7.08
N LYS A 182 -22.14 18.50 8.41
CA LYS A 182 -21.55 19.37 9.43
C LYS A 182 -20.03 19.37 9.35
N TYR A 183 -19.41 18.20 9.18
CA TYR A 183 -17.97 18.08 9.06
C TYR A 183 -17.44 18.83 7.83
N VAL A 184 -18.08 18.66 6.67
CA VAL A 184 -17.69 19.37 5.44
C VAL A 184 -17.92 20.88 5.56
N GLU A 185 -19.01 21.31 6.20
CA GLU A 185 -19.26 22.73 6.50
C GLU A 185 -18.18 23.30 7.43
N ALA A 186 -17.76 22.54 8.45
CA ALA A 186 -16.70 22.92 9.36
C ALA A 186 -15.35 23.05 8.64
N LEU A 187 -15.01 22.11 7.73
CA LEU A 187 -13.81 22.23 6.88
C LEU A 187 -13.82 23.47 5.99
N ALA A 188 -15.00 23.89 5.52
CA ALA A 188 -15.14 25.08 4.68
C ALA A 188 -15.16 26.39 5.48
N SER A 189 -15.46 26.33 6.77
CA SER A 189 -15.37 27.48 7.67
C SER A 189 -13.96 27.56 8.26
N ASP A 190 -13.26 28.68 8.11
CA ASP A 190 -12.00 28.96 8.85
C ASP A 190 -12.21 29.04 10.39
N ASP A 191 -13.38 28.64 10.89
CA ASP A 191 -13.75 28.65 12.30
C ASP A 191 -13.27 27.38 13.01
N MET A 192 -12.01 27.45 13.45
CA MET A 192 -11.34 26.43 14.27
C MET A 192 -11.96 26.25 15.67
N SER A 193 -13.06 26.95 16.02
CA SER A 193 -13.72 26.83 17.32
C SER A 193 -14.85 25.79 17.37
N SER A 194 -15.31 25.31 16.21
CA SER A 194 -16.30 24.24 16.14
C SER A 194 -15.62 22.88 16.17
N GLU A 195 -15.91 22.06 17.18
CA GLU A 195 -15.51 20.65 17.20
C GLU A 195 -16.41 19.91 16.21
N PRO A 196 -15.90 19.45 15.04
CA PRO A 196 -16.74 18.86 14.01
C PRO A 196 -17.20 17.43 14.38
N VAL A 197 -16.63 16.86 15.45
CA VAL A 197 -16.96 15.56 16.03
C VAL A 197 -17.33 15.79 17.50
N GLY A 198 -18.58 15.57 17.87
CA GLY A 198 -19.02 15.63 19.26
C GLY A 198 -18.87 14.29 19.98
N GLY A 199 -19.33 14.22 21.24
CA GLY A 199 -19.28 13.00 22.05
C GLY A 199 -20.07 11.83 21.44
N ASP A 200 -21.28 12.08 20.94
CA ASP A 200 -22.13 11.05 20.32
C ASP A 200 -21.51 10.50 19.03
N GLU A 201 -20.91 11.37 18.20
CA GLU A 201 -20.16 10.95 17.01
C GLU A 201 -18.92 10.13 17.37
N LEU A 202 -18.20 10.52 18.42
CA LEU A 202 -17.00 9.83 18.90
C LEU A 202 -17.33 8.42 19.42
N ASP A 203 -18.37 8.31 20.27
CA ASP A 203 -18.88 7.03 20.78
C ASP A 203 -19.27 6.08 19.65
N TYR A 204 -19.91 6.61 18.61
CA TYR A 204 -20.23 5.85 17.39
C TYR A 204 -18.98 5.36 16.67
N LEU A 205 -18.02 6.25 16.42
CA LEU A 205 -16.80 5.92 15.67
C LEU A 205 -15.96 4.86 16.38
N MET A 206 -15.87 4.89 17.72
CA MET A 206 -15.11 3.91 18.50
C MET A 206 -15.62 2.47 18.40
N THR A 207 -16.81 2.27 17.86
CA THR A 207 -17.32 0.92 17.54
C THR A 207 -16.61 0.28 16.35
N PHE A 208 -15.82 1.04 15.60
CA PHE A 208 -15.09 0.57 14.41
C PHE A 208 -13.58 0.55 14.65
N ALA A 209 -12.93 -0.53 14.24
CA ALA A 209 -11.49 -0.77 14.47
C ALA A 209 -10.57 0.41 14.11
N PRO A 210 -10.71 1.06 12.94
CA PRO A 210 -9.77 2.10 12.56
C PRO A 210 -9.90 3.39 13.38
N TYR A 211 -11.00 3.54 14.10
CA TYR A 211 -11.36 4.74 14.86
C TYR A 211 -11.35 4.49 16.38
N ASN A 212 -11.14 3.25 16.81
CA ASN A 212 -10.91 2.93 18.20
C ASN A 212 -9.42 3.14 18.53
N LEU A 213 -9.11 4.25 19.19
CA LEU A 213 -7.74 4.71 19.38
C LEU A 213 -7.12 4.26 20.70
N GLY A 214 -7.94 3.78 21.64
CA GLY A 214 -7.53 3.29 22.95
C GLY A 214 -6.96 1.86 22.95
N GLU A 215 -6.37 1.47 24.08
CA GLU A 215 -5.69 0.17 24.24
C GLU A 215 -6.65 -1.04 24.32
N SER A 216 -7.97 -0.83 24.33
CA SER A 216 -8.97 -1.90 24.41
C SER A 216 -8.95 -2.78 23.17
N GLY A 217 -8.24 -3.91 23.23
CA GLY A 217 -7.98 -4.85 22.14
C GLY A 217 -9.20 -5.68 21.67
N GLY A 218 -10.34 -5.03 21.42
CA GLY A 218 -11.61 -5.71 21.14
C GLY A 218 -12.06 -5.73 19.68
N ILE A 219 -11.53 -4.86 18.81
CA ILE A 219 -12.10 -4.66 17.47
C ILE A 219 -10.98 -4.59 16.45
N HIS A 220 -10.50 -5.74 15.98
CA HIS A 220 -9.53 -5.84 14.87
C HIS A 220 -10.04 -6.74 13.72
N ASP A 221 -11.29 -7.20 13.79
CA ASP A 221 -11.86 -8.11 12.80
C ASP A 221 -11.81 -7.55 11.38
N SER A 222 -11.91 -6.23 11.21
CA SER A 222 -11.83 -5.57 9.91
C SER A 222 -10.41 -5.58 9.30
N PHE A 223 -9.36 -5.74 10.09
CA PHE A 223 -7.97 -5.86 9.62
C PHE A 223 -7.54 -7.31 9.43
N LYS A 224 -8.16 -8.23 10.18
CA LYS A 224 -7.77 -9.65 10.26
C LYS A 224 -7.66 -10.34 8.90
N ALA A 225 -8.61 -10.11 7.99
CA ALA A 225 -8.59 -10.78 6.68
C ALA A 225 -7.35 -10.41 5.84
N LEU A 226 -7.00 -9.11 5.78
CA LEU A 226 -5.79 -8.65 5.09
C LEU A 226 -4.53 -9.11 5.82
N ALA A 227 -4.54 -9.05 7.15
CA ALA A 227 -3.43 -9.47 7.99
C ALA A 227 -3.06 -10.94 7.79
N GLU A 228 -4.05 -11.84 7.94
CA GLU A 228 -3.86 -13.27 7.71
C GLU A 228 -3.39 -13.54 6.28
N PHE A 229 -3.94 -12.81 5.30
CA PHE A 229 -3.49 -12.93 3.92
C PHE A 229 -2.01 -12.56 3.76
N LEU A 230 -1.56 -11.42 4.29
CA LEU A 230 -0.15 -11.00 4.23
C LEU A 230 0.76 -11.99 4.97
N VAL A 231 0.34 -12.48 6.14
CA VAL A 231 1.06 -13.52 6.89
C VAL A 231 1.23 -14.79 6.03
N GLN A 232 0.17 -15.28 5.40
CA GLN A 232 0.26 -16.47 4.55
C GLN A 232 1.18 -16.26 3.34
N GLN A 233 1.18 -15.06 2.74
CA GLN A 233 2.11 -14.73 1.67
C GLN A 233 3.56 -14.68 2.16
N GLY A 234 3.81 -14.07 3.33
CA GLY A 234 5.11 -14.04 3.98
C GLY A 234 5.63 -15.44 4.30
N LYS A 235 4.79 -16.31 4.86
CA LYS A 235 5.11 -17.74 5.09
C LYS A 235 5.51 -18.45 3.81
N LYS A 236 4.73 -18.28 2.74
CA LYS A 236 5.04 -18.89 1.45
C LYS A 236 6.39 -18.42 0.91
N ARG A 237 6.73 -17.14 1.04
CA ARG A 237 8.01 -16.58 0.59
C ARG A 237 9.18 -17.06 1.45
N ALA A 238 9.02 -17.12 2.77
CA ALA A 238 10.04 -17.65 3.68
C ALA A 238 10.43 -19.10 3.33
N HIS A 239 9.47 -19.92 2.89
CA HIS A 239 9.74 -21.30 2.46
C HIS A 239 10.30 -21.43 1.03
N GLN A 240 10.03 -20.45 0.16
CA GLN A 240 10.42 -20.50 -1.26
C GLN A 240 11.78 -19.86 -1.53
N GLN A 241 12.15 -18.85 -0.75
CA GLN A 241 13.41 -18.14 -0.91
C GLN A 241 14.50 -18.83 -0.08
N LYS A 242 15.69 -18.99 -0.67
CA LYS A 242 16.90 -19.07 0.16
C LYS A 242 17.09 -17.69 0.77
N LEU A 243 16.48 -17.47 1.92
CA LEU A 243 16.63 -16.23 2.67
C LEU A 243 18.12 -15.93 2.82
N HIS A 244 18.49 -14.68 2.58
CA HIS A 244 19.85 -14.26 2.84
C HIS A 244 20.12 -14.47 4.33
N VAL A 245 21.33 -14.90 4.72
CA VAL A 245 21.65 -15.19 6.13
C VAL A 245 21.39 -13.98 7.04
N GLN A 246 21.45 -12.78 6.46
CA GLN A 246 21.20 -11.51 7.14
C GLN A 246 19.71 -11.16 7.27
N THR A 247 18.82 -11.78 6.49
CA THR A 247 17.38 -11.48 6.54
C THR A 247 16.80 -11.74 7.94
N THR A 248 17.23 -12.82 8.61
CA THR A 248 16.81 -13.13 9.99
C THR A 248 17.40 -12.20 11.04
N ALA A 249 18.51 -11.51 10.75
CA ALA A 249 19.14 -10.56 11.68
C ALA A 249 18.43 -9.21 11.73
N ILE A 250 17.51 -8.94 10.78
CA ILE A 250 16.73 -7.69 10.71
C ILE A 250 15.62 -7.63 11.78
N LEU A 251 15.13 -8.79 12.22
CA LEU A 251 14.10 -8.83 13.25
C LEU A 251 14.68 -8.30 14.59
N PRO A 252 14.05 -7.32 15.24
CA PRO A 252 14.52 -6.82 16.53
C PRO A 252 14.63 -7.96 17.55
N THR A 253 15.71 -7.97 18.34
CA THR A 253 16.00 -9.07 19.29
C THR A 253 14.95 -9.22 20.40
N PHE A 254 14.18 -8.16 20.65
CA PHE A 254 13.07 -8.13 21.61
C PHE A 254 11.71 -8.46 20.98
N ALA A 255 11.64 -8.74 19.68
CA ALA A 255 10.42 -9.20 19.03
C ALA A 255 9.96 -10.54 19.63
N ALA A 256 8.65 -10.69 19.79
CA ALA A 256 8.03 -11.88 20.35
C ALA A 256 6.98 -12.43 19.36
N PRO A 257 7.42 -13.05 18.25
CA PRO A 257 6.53 -13.48 17.20
C PRO A 257 5.55 -14.57 17.66
N GLN A 258 4.29 -14.46 17.24
CA GLN A 258 3.24 -15.40 17.61
C GLN A 258 2.86 -16.31 16.44
N GLY A 259 3.11 -17.61 16.57
CA GLY A 259 2.72 -18.59 15.54
C GLY A 259 3.52 -18.50 14.23
N LEU A 260 4.71 -17.91 14.29
CA LEU A 260 5.70 -17.78 13.21
C LEU A 260 7.04 -18.35 13.65
N SER A 261 7.75 -19.00 12.73
CA SER A 261 9.19 -19.26 12.88
C SER A 261 10.01 -17.98 12.70
N ASP A 262 11.26 -17.96 13.16
CA ASP A 262 12.15 -16.80 13.06
C ASP A 262 12.29 -16.29 11.61
N SER A 263 12.40 -17.21 10.64
CA SER A 263 12.44 -16.87 9.22
C SER A 263 11.14 -16.26 8.69
N GLU A 264 9.99 -16.77 9.15
CA GLU A 264 8.69 -16.24 8.74
C GLU A 264 8.43 -14.86 9.37
N ALA A 265 8.81 -14.69 10.64
CA ALA A 265 8.72 -13.43 11.36
C ALA A 265 9.62 -12.36 10.74
N ALA A 266 10.85 -12.69 10.39
CA ALA A 266 11.78 -11.78 9.73
C ALA A 266 11.26 -11.31 8.36
N VAL A 267 10.78 -12.24 7.52
CA VAL A 267 10.16 -11.89 6.23
C VAL A 267 8.96 -10.99 6.43
N LEU A 268 8.07 -11.32 7.38
CA LEU A 268 6.89 -10.51 7.65
C LEU A 268 7.28 -9.10 8.11
N PHE A 269 8.23 -8.98 9.03
CA PHE A 269 8.72 -7.68 9.53
C PHE A 269 9.26 -6.80 8.40
N ILE A 270 10.10 -7.36 7.53
CA ILE A 270 10.67 -6.64 6.38
C ILE A 270 9.59 -6.20 5.42
N GLU A 271 8.68 -7.10 5.06
CA GLU A 271 7.62 -6.79 4.09
C GLU A 271 6.61 -5.76 4.61
N LEU A 272 6.33 -5.77 5.92
CA LEU A 272 5.50 -4.74 6.55
C LEU A 272 6.22 -3.40 6.60
N SER A 273 7.52 -3.40 6.91
CA SER A 273 8.34 -2.18 6.93
C SER A 273 8.48 -1.58 5.53
N GLN A 274 8.66 -2.41 4.51
CA GLN A 274 8.66 -2.01 3.09
C GLN A 274 7.31 -1.45 2.63
N LEU A 275 6.20 -2.05 3.08
CA LEU A 275 4.85 -1.55 2.80
C LEU A 275 4.60 -0.20 3.47
N LEU A 276 4.99 -0.05 4.73
CA LEU A 276 4.92 1.21 5.48
C LEU A 276 5.75 2.29 4.78
N PHE A 277 7.01 1.98 4.45
CA PHE A 277 7.89 2.87 3.71
C PHE A 277 7.29 3.31 2.37
N ALA A 278 6.79 2.37 1.57
CA ALA A 278 6.16 2.69 0.29
C ALA A 278 4.90 3.55 0.45
N SER A 279 4.11 3.33 1.50
CA SER A 279 2.96 4.17 1.87
C SER A 279 3.40 5.61 2.14
N GLU A 280 4.42 5.79 2.98
CA GLU A 280 4.99 7.10 3.32
C GLU A 280 5.58 7.80 2.09
N VAL A 281 6.31 7.08 1.24
CA VAL A 281 6.94 7.66 0.05
C VAL A 281 5.91 8.07 -1.00
N LEU A 282 4.88 7.25 -1.24
CA LEU A 282 3.88 7.54 -2.25
C LEU A 282 2.96 8.69 -1.83
N VAL A 283 2.46 8.67 -0.60
CA VAL A 283 1.34 9.54 -0.16
C VAL A 283 1.80 10.61 0.81
N GLY A 284 2.87 10.38 1.60
CA GLY A 284 3.34 11.30 2.62
C GLY A 284 2.33 11.42 3.76
N ILE A 285 2.40 10.54 4.76
CA ILE A 285 1.62 10.72 5.97
C ILE A 285 2.45 11.62 6.88
N GLN A 286 2.02 12.88 7.03
CA GLN A 286 2.68 13.94 7.80
C GLN A 286 4.01 14.48 7.23
N ASP A 287 3.96 15.77 6.86
CA ASP A 287 5.08 16.71 6.73
C ASP A 287 6.27 16.28 5.85
N ARG A 288 6.03 15.45 4.82
CA ARG A 288 7.02 15.27 3.75
C ARG A 288 7.01 16.53 2.89
N GLN A 289 8.16 17.18 2.71
CA GLN A 289 8.28 18.35 1.82
C GLN A 289 8.00 18.01 0.34
N SER A 290 7.98 16.72 -0.05
CA SER A 290 7.77 16.23 -1.43
C SER A 290 7.29 14.75 -1.48
N PRO A 291 5.97 14.43 -1.39
CA PRO A 291 5.46 13.10 -1.70
C PRO A 291 5.48 12.83 -3.21
N ILE A 292 5.62 11.56 -3.63
CA ILE A 292 5.62 11.21 -5.06
C ILE A 292 4.27 11.55 -5.71
N ILE A 293 3.17 11.30 -5.00
CA ILE A 293 1.82 11.59 -5.45
C ILE A 293 1.32 12.86 -4.76
N VAL A 294 0.86 13.83 -5.55
CA VAL A 294 0.28 15.10 -5.08
C VAL A 294 -1.17 15.26 -5.54
N ASN A 295 -1.91 16.13 -4.87
CA ASN A 295 -3.31 16.41 -5.22
C ASN A 295 -3.38 17.36 -6.42
N GLY A 296 -4.10 16.96 -7.47
CA GLY A 296 -4.21 17.76 -8.70
C GLY A 296 -4.98 19.07 -8.56
N ASN A 297 -5.79 19.21 -7.52
CA ASN A 297 -6.47 20.44 -7.16
C ASN A 297 -5.66 21.32 -6.19
N GLY A 298 -4.48 20.85 -5.75
CA GLY A 298 -3.66 21.51 -4.73
C GLY A 298 -4.27 21.50 -3.32
N SER A 299 -5.35 20.75 -3.06
CA SER A 299 -5.96 20.69 -1.73
C SER A 299 -5.13 19.82 -0.78
N GLU A 300 -5.20 20.12 0.52
CA GLU A 300 -4.58 19.31 1.58
C GLU A 300 -5.48 18.16 2.06
N GLU A 301 -6.70 18.04 1.51
CA GLU A 301 -7.77 17.15 2.00
C GLU A 301 -7.41 15.65 2.00
N HIS A 302 -6.39 15.26 1.23
CA HIS A 302 -5.89 13.89 1.13
C HIS A 302 -4.47 13.73 1.71
N GLY A 303 -3.97 14.71 2.47
CA GLY A 303 -2.72 14.60 3.23
C GLY A 303 -1.43 14.86 2.48
N ARG A 304 -1.54 15.15 1.20
CA ARG A 304 -0.41 15.44 0.32
C ARG A 304 -0.19 16.94 0.25
N THR A 305 1.07 17.37 0.09
CA THR A 305 1.50 18.77 0.13
C THR A 305 0.78 19.72 -0.84
N CYS A 306 0.75 21.00 -0.45
CA CYS A 306 0.06 22.14 -1.06
C CYS A 306 0.69 22.74 -2.34
N PHE A 307 1.74 22.14 -2.89
CA PHE A 307 2.23 22.59 -4.19
C PHE A 307 1.29 22.02 -5.26
N ALA A 308 0.38 22.84 -5.78
CA ALA A 308 -0.24 22.60 -7.08
C ALA A 308 0.85 22.90 -8.12
N PRO A 309 1.64 21.90 -8.52
CA PRO A 309 2.71 22.20 -9.43
C PRO A 309 2.05 22.40 -10.81
N ASP A 310 2.68 23.15 -11.72
CA ASP A 310 2.24 23.25 -13.12
C ASP A 310 2.40 21.90 -13.88
N LEU A 311 2.18 20.77 -13.20
CA LEU A 311 2.65 19.45 -13.59
C LEU A 311 1.58 18.64 -14.32
N LEU A 312 2.05 18.09 -15.43
CA LEU A 312 1.33 17.34 -16.46
C LEU A 312 0.22 18.16 -17.15
N TYR A 313 0.58 19.23 -17.87
CA TYR A 313 -0.34 19.99 -18.76
C TYR A 313 -1.16 19.08 -19.70
N LYS A 314 -0.69 17.84 -19.96
CA LYS A 314 -1.39 16.77 -20.68
C LYS A 314 -0.96 15.39 -20.15
N PRO A 315 -1.70 14.76 -19.22
CA PRO A 315 -1.38 13.40 -18.81
C PRO A 315 -1.55 12.46 -20.00
N ALA A 316 -0.62 11.53 -20.17
CA ALA A 316 -0.68 10.54 -21.25
C ALA A 316 -1.47 9.30 -20.84
N ARG A 317 -1.44 8.98 -19.53
CA ARG A 317 -2.17 7.85 -18.95
C ARG A 317 -2.82 8.28 -17.64
N THR A 318 -3.94 7.64 -17.35
CA THR A 318 -4.66 7.78 -16.08
C THR A 318 -5.00 6.40 -15.59
N THR A 319 -4.61 6.09 -14.37
CA THR A 319 -4.78 4.76 -13.76
C THR A 319 -5.67 4.91 -12.54
N PRO A 320 -6.84 4.23 -12.49
CA PRO A 320 -7.67 4.27 -11.30
C PRO A 320 -7.02 3.43 -10.19
N VAL A 321 -7.01 3.97 -8.97
CA VAL A 321 -6.41 3.35 -7.79
C VAL A 321 -7.27 3.59 -6.55
N VAL A 322 -6.96 2.86 -5.47
CA VAL A 322 -7.37 3.20 -4.11
C VAL A 322 -6.12 3.15 -3.25
N LEU A 323 -5.64 4.32 -2.81
CA LEU A 323 -4.40 4.40 -2.04
C LEU A 323 -4.65 4.09 -0.56
N PHE A 324 -3.75 3.31 0.05
CA PHE A 324 -3.73 3.15 1.49
C PHE A 324 -3.51 4.51 2.15
N GLY A 325 -4.27 4.78 3.20
CA GLY A 325 -4.30 6.07 3.88
C GLY A 325 -5.36 7.03 3.31
N THR A 326 -5.57 7.04 2.00
CA THR A 326 -6.62 7.88 1.39
C THR A 326 -7.99 7.19 1.40
N PHE A 327 -8.02 5.86 1.20
CA PHE A 327 -9.23 5.03 1.21
C PHE A 327 -10.38 5.57 0.37
N PHE A 328 -10.06 6.24 -0.75
CA PHE A 328 -11.00 6.78 -1.70
C PHE A 328 -10.51 6.49 -3.14
N PRO A 329 -11.41 6.24 -4.12
CA PRO A 329 -10.98 5.98 -5.49
C PRO A 329 -10.47 7.25 -6.18
N GLU A 330 -9.28 7.17 -6.76
CA GLU A 330 -8.61 8.29 -7.44
C GLU A 330 -8.08 7.84 -8.81
N TYR A 331 -7.96 8.78 -9.75
CA TYR A 331 -7.12 8.60 -10.93
C TYR A 331 -5.73 9.14 -10.64
N ILE A 332 -4.70 8.34 -10.89
CA ILE A 332 -3.31 8.82 -10.93
C ILE A 332 -2.93 9.08 -12.36
N SER A 333 -2.52 10.31 -12.61
CA SER A 333 -2.05 10.79 -13.90
C SER A 333 -0.53 10.61 -14.01
N THR A 334 -0.08 10.00 -15.10
CA THR A 334 1.35 9.73 -15.36
C THR A 334 1.76 10.23 -16.76
N PRO A 335 3.05 10.54 -16.97
CA PRO A 335 3.58 10.83 -18.30
C PRO A 335 3.53 9.61 -19.24
N ALA A 336 3.87 9.81 -20.52
CA ALA A 336 3.84 8.76 -21.53
C ALA A 336 4.94 7.70 -21.33
N ALA A 337 6.13 8.15 -20.94
CA ALA A 337 7.27 7.33 -20.56
C ALA A 337 7.64 7.60 -19.10
N ALA A 338 8.05 6.56 -18.37
CA ALA A 338 8.43 6.69 -16.96
C ALA A 338 9.65 7.60 -16.76
N ALA A 339 10.59 7.64 -17.71
CA ALA A 339 11.74 8.53 -17.67
C ALA A 339 11.37 10.03 -17.72
N ASP A 340 10.18 10.37 -18.20
CA ASP A 340 9.68 11.76 -18.19
C ASP A 340 9.06 12.13 -16.84
N ALA A 341 9.03 11.22 -15.86
CA ALA A 341 8.53 11.48 -14.51
C ALA A 341 9.59 12.13 -13.60
N VAL A 342 10.85 12.15 -14.01
CA VAL A 342 11.97 12.76 -13.28
C VAL A 342 11.68 14.26 -13.04
N ASP A 343 12.02 14.77 -11.86
CA ASP A 343 11.71 16.15 -11.41
C ASP A 343 10.21 16.50 -11.39
N SER A 344 9.33 15.50 -11.35
CA SER A 344 7.89 15.69 -11.35
C SER A 344 7.18 14.90 -10.26
N HIS A 345 5.94 15.29 -9.98
CA HIS A 345 5.03 14.54 -9.13
C HIS A 345 3.97 13.86 -9.98
N LEU A 346 3.49 12.72 -9.49
CA LEU A 346 2.30 12.08 -10.01
C LEU A 346 1.06 12.78 -9.47
N VAL A 347 0.06 12.99 -10.33
CA VAL A 347 -1.10 13.80 -9.97
C VAL A 347 -2.30 12.89 -9.68
N ALA A 348 -2.78 12.92 -8.45
CA ALA A 348 -4.02 12.26 -8.04
C ALA A 348 -5.22 13.18 -8.26
N THR A 349 -6.31 12.61 -8.78
CA THR A 349 -7.59 13.31 -8.94
C THR A 349 -8.71 12.40 -8.43
N PRO A 350 -9.52 12.86 -7.46
CA PRO A 350 -10.69 12.13 -6.98
C PRO A 350 -11.61 11.69 -8.13
N ILE A 351 -12.08 10.43 -8.09
CA ILE A 351 -13.07 9.97 -9.06
C ILE A 351 -14.43 10.59 -8.74
N SER A 352 -14.83 11.59 -9.51
CA SER A 352 -16.13 12.24 -9.40
C SER A 352 -17.28 11.28 -9.73
N ARG A 353 -18.37 11.38 -8.97
CA ARG A 353 -19.67 10.77 -9.30
C ARG A 353 -20.59 11.79 -9.93
N THR A 354 -21.39 11.35 -10.90
CA THR A 354 -22.38 12.19 -11.61
C THR A 354 -23.63 12.48 -10.79
N SER A 355 -23.92 11.66 -9.77
CA SER A 355 -25.00 11.86 -8.80
C SER A 355 -24.67 11.05 -7.54
N GLN A 356 -24.91 11.61 -6.35
CA GLN A 356 -24.96 10.87 -5.10
C GLN A 356 -26.42 10.78 -4.66
N THR A 357 -27.00 9.59 -4.63
CA THR A 357 -28.37 9.40 -4.11
C THR A 357 -28.39 9.08 -2.62
N ARG A 358 -27.27 8.59 -2.09
CA ARG A 358 -27.10 8.23 -0.69
C ARG A 358 -25.95 8.98 -0.03
N SER A 359 -26.22 9.59 1.13
CA SER A 359 -25.20 10.24 1.96
C SER A 359 -24.19 9.22 2.53
N GLY A 360 -22.92 9.62 2.64
CA GLY A 360 -21.84 8.83 3.24
C GLY A 360 -21.23 7.74 2.36
N VAL A 361 -21.75 7.51 1.16
CA VAL A 361 -21.09 6.61 0.20
C VAL A 361 -19.85 7.30 -0.34
N GLY A 362 -18.67 6.70 -0.15
CA GLY A 362 -17.41 7.21 -0.67
C GLY A 362 -17.16 8.63 -0.23
N PHE A 363 -16.97 8.80 1.07
CA PHE A 363 -16.57 10.05 1.68
C PHE A 363 -15.12 10.34 1.27
N GLN A 364 -14.88 11.45 0.56
CA GLN A 364 -13.56 11.75 0.01
C GLN A 364 -12.58 12.31 1.06
N HIS A 365 -13.09 12.91 2.13
CA HIS A 365 -12.28 13.57 3.17
C HIS A 365 -11.82 12.62 4.28
N ILE A 366 -11.71 11.30 4.01
CA ILE A 366 -11.30 10.32 5.03
C ILE A 366 -9.94 10.67 5.63
N TYR A 367 -8.96 11.02 4.80
CA TYR A 367 -7.63 11.37 5.31
C TYR A 367 -7.71 12.53 6.31
N GLN A 368 -8.30 13.66 5.88
CA GLN A 368 -8.43 14.85 6.72
C GLN A 368 -9.21 14.53 8.00
N PHE A 369 -10.27 13.73 7.89
CA PHE A 369 -11.06 13.27 9.02
C PHE A 369 -10.24 12.49 10.04
N LEU A 370 -9.42 11.54 9.59
CA LEU A 370 -8.56 10.76 10.46
C LEU A 370 -7.44 11.62 11.08
N TYR A 371 -6.90 12.59 10.34
CA TYR A 371 -5.92 13.55 10.85
C TYR A 371 -6.52 14.45 11.94
N ASP A 372 -7.70 14.99 11.71
CA ASP A 372 -8.39 15.83 12.69
C ASP A 372 -8.80 15.01 13.92
N LEU A 373 -9.26 13.77 13.73
CA LEU A 373 -9.55 12.87 14.84
C LEU A 373 -8.30 12.61 15.69
N HIS A 374 -7.14 12.38 15.08
CA HIS A 374 -5.86 12.24 15.80
C HIS A 374 -5.51 13.47 16.63
N ARG A 375 -5.72 14.68 16.08
CA ARG A 375 -5.44 15.93 16.80
C ARG A 375 -6.40 16.20 17.96
N MET A 376 -7.61 15.68 17.87
CA MET A 376 -8.65 15.88 18.87
C MET A 376 -8.66 14.80 19.96
N ALA A 377 -8.36 13.55 19.61
CA ALA A 377 -8.44 12.41 20.50
C ALA A 377 -7.13 12.18 21.28
N GLY A 378 -7.27 12.00 22.59
CA GLY A 378 -6.22 11.52 23.45
C GLY A 378 -6.12 9.99 23.49
N ARG A 379 -5.02 9.46 24.03
CA ARG A 379 -4.72 8.01 24.11
C ARG A 379 -5.80 7.16 24.79
N ASP A 380 -6.54 7.75 25.72
CA ASP A 380 -7.64 7.08 26.43
C ASP A 380 -8.98 7.19 25.70
N ASN A 381 -8.99 7.53 24.41
CA ASN A 381 -10.21 7.80 23.65
C ASN A 381 -11.03 8.98 24.25
N GLU A 382 -10.39 9.86 25.01
CA GLU A 382 -10.98 11.09 25.55
C GLU A 382 -10.41 12.31 24.81
N PHE A 383 -11.19 13.37 24.62
CA PHE A 383 -10.66 14.61 24.02
C PHE A 383 -9.57 15.24 24.92
N SER A 384 -8.30 15.10 24.54
CA SER A 384 -7.17 15.63 25.29
C SER A 384 -6.02 15.94 24.34
N SER A 385 -5.52 17.18 24.39
CA SER A 385 -4.34 17.62 23.64
C SER A 385 -3.02 17.31 24.35
N GLN A 386 -3.05 16.71 25.55
CA GLN A 386 -1.85 16.44 26.34
C GLN A 386 -1.20 15.09 26.02
N ASP A 387 -1.98 14.13 25.53
CA ASP A 387 -1.55 12.77 25.20
C ASP A 387 -2.17 12.33 23.88
N PRO A 388 -1.66 12.75 22.71
CA PRO A 388 -2.29 12.48 21.42
C PRO A 388 -2.40 10.98 21.15
N ALA A 389 -3.54 10.57 20.59
CA ALA A 389 -3.80 9.20 20.17
C ALA A 389 -2.87 8.76 19.02
N PRO A 390 -2.60 7.45 18.85
CA PRO A 390 -1.86 6.95 17.69
C PRO A 390 -2.52 7.35 16.36
N TYR A 391 -1.72 7.61 15.33
CA TYR A 391 -2.23 8.05 14.03
C TYR A 391 -3.15 6.98 13.40
N PRO A 392 -4.44 7.26 13.13
CA PRO A 392 -5.42 6.25 12.69
C PRO A 392 -5.05 5.54 11.38
N HIS A 393 -4.28 6.20 10.52
CA HIS A 393 -3.78 5.63 9.27
C HIS A 393 -2.77 4.49 9.50
N HIS A 394 -2.10 4.47 10.66
CA HIS A 394 -1.12 3.45 11.03
C HIS A 394 -1.72 2.29 11.82
N LYS A 395 -3.01 2.33 12.18
CA LYS A 395 -3.67 1.30 13.00
C LYS A 395 -3.58 -0.11 12.43
N PHE A 396 -3.59 -0.25 11.10
CA PHE A 396 -3.36 -1.54 10.47
C PHE A 396 -1.94 -2.08 10.73
N PHE A 397 -0.92 -1.22 10.64
CA PHE A 397 0.46 -1.60 10.93
C PHE A 397 0.64 -1.90 12.41
N GLU A 398 0.10 -1.06 13.30
CA GLU A 398 0.12 -1.29 14.74
C GLU A 398 -0.47 -2.66 15.09
N TYR A 399 -1.64 -2.99 14.51
CA TYR A 399 -2.25 -4.31 14.66
C TYR A 399 -1.32 -5.44 14.17
N MET A 400 -0.72 -5.31 12.98
CA MET A 400 0.16 -6.34 12.42
C MET A 400 1.42 -6.57 13.27
N PHE A 401 2.12 -5.51 13.65
CA PHE A 401 3.32 -5.58 14.47
C PHE A 401 3.01 -6.13 15.86
N LYS A 402 1.89 -5.71 16.47
CA LYS A 402 1.49 -6.15 17.81
C LYS A 402 1.07 -7.61 17.82
N GLU A 403 0.14 -8.00 16.95
CA GLU A 403 -0.48 -9.31 16.96
C GLU A 403 0.50 -10.42 16.55
N TYR A 404 1.30 -10.17 15.50
CA TYR A 404 2.12 -11.22 14.90
C TYR A 404 3.59 -11.17 15.30
N LEU A 405 4.10 -10.00 15.70
CA LEU A 405 5.52 -9.79 16.00
C LEU A 405 5.79 -9.37 17.45
N GLY A 406 4.76 -9.06 18.25
CA GLY A 406 4.92 -8.63 19.63
C GLY A 406 5.58 -7.25 19.76
N LEU A 407 5.47 -6.42 18.72
CA LEU A 407 6.08 -5.11 18.60
C LEU A 407 5.00 -4.03 18.62
N ARG A 408 5.29 -2.86 19.20
CA ARG A 408 4.49 -1.65 19.02
C ARG A 408 5.41 -0.48 18.66
N PHE A 409 4.86 0.54 18.02
CA PHE A 409 5.60 1.77 17.76
C PHE A 409 5.96 2.48 19.07
N VAL A 410 7.11 3.14 19.10
CA VAL A 410 7.52 3.94 20.27
C VAL A 410 6.66 5.19 20.39
N ASP A 411 6.22 5.48 21.62
CA ASP A 411 5.29 6.57 21.96
C ASP A 411 5.75 7.98 21.50
N SER A 412 7.05 8.24 21.45
CA SER A 412 7.64 9.54 21.06
C SER A 412 7.81 9.72 19.56
N GLU A 413 7.60 8.67 18.76
CA GLU A 413 7.92 8.71 17.32
C GLU A 413 6.75 9.10 16.44
N PHE A 414 5.54 9.22 17.00
CA PHE A 414 4.39 9.74 16.28
C PHE A 414 4.57 11.21 15.84
N ASP A 415 5.54 11.95 16.41
CA ASP A 415 5.76 13.37 16.12
C ASP A 415 7.12 13.74 15.50
N CYS A 416 8.17 12.90 15.53
CA CYS A 416 9.55 13.43 15.34
C CYS A 416 10.61 12.59 14.59
N HIS A 417 10.46 11.28 14.36
CA HIS A 417 11.61 10.43 13.92
C HIS A 417 11.45 9.65 12.60
N TYR A 418 10.30 9.76 11.93
CA TYR A 418 10.12 9.15 10.63
C TYR A 418 11.14 9.62 9.57
N ASP A 419 11.70 10.82 9.69
CA ASP A 419 12.68 11.38 8.75
C ASP A 419 13.95 10.54 8.57
N LEU A 420 14.40 9.80 9.60
CA LEU A 420 15.58 8.94 9.52
C LEU A 420 15.26 7.58 8.88
N PHE A 421 14.07 7.03 9.12
CA PHE A 421 13.59 5.83 8.45
C PHE A 421 13.31 6.08 6.95
N ARG A 422 12.94 7.32 6.60
CA ARG A 422 12.53 7.77 5.26
C ARG A 422 13.68 7.83 4.23
N GLY A 423 14.91 8.12 4.65
CA GLY A 423 16.08 8.21 3.74
C GLY A 423 16.69 6.86 3.37
N ASP A 424 16.24 5.75 3.99
CA ASP A 424 16.91 4.47 3.86
C ASP A 424 16.18 3.49 2.92
N GLY A 425 16.10 3.88 1.64
CA GLY A 425 15.58 3.04 0.56
C GLY A 425 16.29 1.68 0.44
N SER A 426 17.41 1.49 1.12
CA SER A 426 18.13 0.23 1.20
C SER A 426 17.36 -0.90 1.88
N ILE A 427 16.25 -0.62 2.59
CA ILE A 427 15.37 -1.66 3.15
C ILE A 427 14.85 -2.64 2.07
N PHE A 428 14.74 -2.19 0.82
CA PHE A 428 14.38 -3.04 -0.30
C PHE A 428 15.55 -3.91 -0.80
N ALA A 429 16.80 -3.51 -0.55
CA ALA A 429 18.01 -4.24 -0.92
C ALA A 429 18.50 -5.23 0.16
N GLU A 430 17.99 -5.17 1.41
CA GLU A 430 18.46 -5.99 2.54
C GLU A 430 19.99 -5.91 2.77
N ARG A 431 20.55 -4.69 2.70
CA ARG A 431 22.00 -4.43 2.84
C ARG A 431 22.50 -4.81 4.25
N GLY A 432 23.68 -5.45 4.31
CA GLY A 432 24.31 -5.87 5.57
C GLY A 432 24.79 -4.73 6.47
N ASP A 433 25.15 -3.57 5.90
CA ASP A 433 25.74 -2.45 6.64
C ASP A 433 24.70 -1.59 7.39
N LEU A 434 23.41 -1.76 7.09
CA LEU A 434 22.30 -1.17 7.86
C LEU A 434 21.87 -2.00 9.06
N LEU A 435 22.40 -3.22 9.15
CA LEU A 435 22.23 -4.14 10.27
C LEU A 435 23.35 -4.04 11.30
N ILE A 436 24.37 -3.24 10.99
CA ILE A 436 25.52 -2.95 11.85
C ILE A 436 25.71 -1.44 11.78
N ALA A 437 24.82 -0.66 12.40
CA ALA A 437 25.04 0.78 12.55
C ALA A 437 26.21 1.00 13.53
N SER A 438 27.44 0.98 13.03
CA SER A 438 28.65 1.23 13.83
C SER A 438 28.93 2.73 14.07
N GLU A 439 28.00 3.63 13.73
CA GLU A 439 28.19 5.08 13.95
C GLU A 439 27.09 5.76 14.79
N PHE A 440 26.21 4.99 15.44
CA PHE A 440 25.37 5.49 16.54
C PHE A 440 25.92 5.04 17.90
N THR A 441 26.99 5.70 18.36
CA THR A 441 27.26 5.82 19.81
C THR A 441 26.34 6.95 20.33
N GLU A 442 25.47 6.81 21.32
CA GLU A 442 25.55 5.99 22.53
C GLU A 442 24.16 5.44 22.92
N THR A 443 23.90 4.17 22.64
CA THR A 443 23.48 3.11 23.60
C THR A 443 22.93 1.90 22.82
N SER A 444 23.79 0.90 22.59
CA SER A 444 23.46 -0.51 22.30
C SER A 444 22.75 -0.87 20.98
N ASP A 445 23.53 -1.27 19.97
CA ASP A 445 23.24 -2.34 18.97
C ASP A 445 21.82 -2.42 18.35
N MET A 446 21.21 -1.29 17.99
CA MET A 446 19.90 -1.26 17.33
C MET A 446 20.00 -0.55 15.99
N THR A 447 19.42 -1.14 14.94
CA THR A 447 19.28 -0.50 13.63
C THR A 447 18.28 0.66 13.71
N ALA A 448 18.37 1.64 12.80
CA ALA A 448 17.41 2.76 12.73
C ALA A 448 15.94 2.26 12.61
N LEU A 449 15.73 1.14 11.93
CA LEU A 449 14.42 0.48 11.83
C LEU A 449 13.97 -0.17 13.15
N ALA A 450 14.89 -0.76 13.93
CA ALA A 450 14.56 -1.36 15.23
C ALA A 450 14.26 -0.31 16.29
N ALA A 451 14.84 0.90 16.17
CA ALA A 451 14.54 2.03 17.05
C ALA A 451 13.07 2.46 16.99
N LEU A 452 12.36 2.16 15.89
CA LEU A 452 10.95 2.49 15.72
C LEU A 452 10.01 1.69 16.62
N PHE A 453 10.50 0.60 17.21
CA PHE A 453 9.68 -0.37 17.92
C PHE A 453 10.15 -0.58 19.35
N GLU A 454 9.19 -0.92 20.20
CA GLU A 454 9.42 -1.43 21.55
C GLU A 454 8.57 -2.69 21.79
N PRO A 455 8.96 -3.55 22.75
CA PRO A 455 8.18 -4.75 23.05
C PRO A 455 6.80 -4.36 23.61
N VAL A 456 5.77 -5.09 23.20
CA VAL A 456 4.46 -5.00 23.87
C VAL A 456 4.64 -5.46 25.30
N ALA A 457 4.44 -4.57 26.28
CA ALA A 457 4.60 -4.90 27.69
C ALA A 457 3.83 -6.18 28.03
N SER A 458 4.53 -7.20 28.54
CA SER A 458 3.89 -8.43 28.96
C SER A 458 2.86 -8.09 30.04
N THR A 459 1.58 -8.34 29.79
CA THR A 459 0.51 -8.20 30.79
C THR A 459 0.63 -9.19 31.96
N THR A 460 1.75 -9.90 32.09
CA THR A 460 2.12 -10.65 33.29
C THR A 460 2.61 -9.71 34.39
N GLY A 461 1.69 -9.04 35.09
CA GLY A 461 2.11 -8.16 36.18
C GLY A 461 1.05 -7.35 36.92
N LYS A 462 -0.17 -7.84 37.11
CA LYS A 462 -1.03 -7.40 38.23
C LYS A 462 -1.68 -8.62 38.87
N SER A 463 -0.98 -9.22 39.83
CA SER A 463 -1.54 -10.08 40.87
C SER A 463 -2.08 -9.24 42.02
#